data_AF-A0A9D9PT13-F1
#
_entry.id   AF-A0A9D9PT13-F1
#
_cell.length_a   1.000
_cell.length_b   1.000
_cell.length_c   1.000
_cell.angle_alpha   90.00
_cell.angle_beta   90.00
_cell.angle_gamma   90.00
#
_symmetry.space_group_name_H-M   'P 1'
#
loop_
_entity.id
_entity.type
_entity.pdbx_description
1 polymer ?
#
loop_
_entity_poly.entity_id
_entity_poly.type
_entity_poly.pdbx_seq_one_letter_code
_entity_poly.pdbx_strand_id
1 'polypeptide(L)'
;MKLEKEKINREKYYSAGYSPELGKYVLACVVPWVAWYNRYYEISKEEYDSFGSAEFEKLADTIYKQGCDSERFLFSEKEEENRQKQQ
;
A
#
# COMPACT_ATOMS: atom_id res chain seq x y z
N MET A 1 1.40 -9.19 5.75
CA MET A 1 1.00 -8.43 6.96
C MET A 1 -0.49 -8.65 7.23
N LYS A 2 -0.95 -8.64 8.49
CA LYS A 2 -2.39 -8.70 8.80
C LYS A 2 -2.93 -7.28 9.02
N LEU A 3 -3.88 -6.86 8.20
CA LEU A 3 -4.54 -5.56 8.32
C LEU A 3 -5.88 -5.71 9.06
N GLU A 4 -6.14 -4.83 10.02
CA GLU A 4 -7.43 -4.68 10.67
C GLU A 4 -8.36 -3.79 9.84
N LYS A 5 -9.65 -4.12 9.84
CA LYS A 5 -10.69 -3.41 9.06
C LYS A 5 -10.30 -3.25 7.58
N GLU A 6 -9.74 -4.30 7.01
CA GLU A 6 -9.28 -4.28 5.62
C GLU A 6 -10.44 -4.03 4.64
N LYS A 7 -10.26 -3.04 3.78
CA LYS A 7 -11.11 -2.75 2.62
C LYS A 7 -10.35 -3.19 1.38
N ILE A 8 -10.96 -4.01 0.53
CA ILE A 8 -10.30 -4.65 -0.62
C ILE A 8 -10.94 -4.17 -1.92
N ASN A 9 -10.13 -3.68 -2.85
CA ASN A 9 -10.53 -3.43 -4.23
C ASN A 9 -9.87 -4.46 -5.16
N ARG A 10 -10.62 -5.52 -5.48
CA ARG A 10 -10.14 -6.62 -6.31
C ARG A 10 -9.98 -6.24 -7.79
N GLU A 11 -10.76 -5.28 -8.27
CA GLU A 11 -10.71 -4.84 -9.67
C GLU A 11 -9.43 -4.06 -9.96
N LYS A 12 -8.94 -3.31 -8.98
CA LYS A 12 -7.76 -2.44 -9.09
C LYS A 12 -6.54 -2.99 -8.36
N TYR A 13 -6.61 -4.23 -7.86
CA TYR A 13 -5.47 -4.93 -7.26
C TYR A 13 -4.84 -4.20 -6.06
N TYR A 14 -5.65 -3.63 -5.17
CA TYR A 14 -5.16 -3.06 -3.92
C TYR A 14 -6.12 -3.28 -2.75
N SER A 15 -5.61 -3.23 -1.53
CA SER A 15 -6.39 -3.19 -0.28
C SER A 15 -5.85 -2.11 0.65
N ALA A 16 -6.66 -1.66 1.61
CA ALA A 16 -6.25 -0.70 2.63
C ALA A 16 -6.79 -1.10 3.99
N GLY A 17 -6.01 -0.89 5.05
CA GLY A 17 -6.41 -1.24 6.41
C GLY A 17 -5.44 -0.70 7.46
N TYR A 18 -5.74 -0.94 8.73
CA TYR A 18 -4.88 -0.51 9.82
C TYR A 18 -3.91 -1.62 10.20
N SER A 19 -2.62 -1.31 10.31
CA SER A 19 -1.61 -2.23 10.83
C SER A 19 -1.35 -1.90 12.30
N PRO A 20 -1.78 -2.75 13.26
CA PRO A 20 -1.45 -2.56 14.67
C PRO A 20 0.05 -2.74 14.95
N GLU A 21 0.74 -3.52 14.11
CA GLU A 21 2.20 -3.74 14.21
C GLU A 21 3.00 -2.47 13.91
N LEU A 22 2.55 -1.67 12.93
CA LEU A 22 3.19 -0.41 12.56
C LEU A 22 2.55 0.83 13.19
N GLY A 23 1.36 0.68 13.80
CA GLY A 23 0.56 1.79 14.31
C GLY A 23 0.02 2.72 13.21
N LYS A 24 -0.05 2.27 11.95
CA LYS A 24 -0.28 3.08 10.76
C LYS A 24 -1.42 2.53 9.90
N TYR A 25 -2.08 3.41 9.15
CA TYR A 25 -2.94 2.96 8.04
C TYR A 25 -2.06 2.65 6.84
N VAL A 26 -2.36 1.52 6.19
CA VAL A 26 -1.53 0.95 5.15
C VAL A 26 -2.38 0.69 3.90
N LEU A 27 -1.86 1.09 2.75
CA LEU A 27 -2.31 0.67 1.44
C LEU A 27 -1.41 -0.48 0.96
N ALA A 28 -1.98 -1.64 0.64
CA ALA A 28 -1.30 -2.76 0.03
C ALA A 28 -1.67 -2.83 -1.46
N CYS A 29 -0.68 -2.69 -2.34
CA CYS A 29 -0.88 -2.83 -3.78
C CYS A 29 -0.27 -4.15 -4.27
N VAL A 30 -1.04 -4.93 -5.01
CA VAL A 30 -0.57 -6.19 -5.61
C VAL A 30 0.21 -5.86 -6.88
N VAL A 31 1.40 -6.45 -7.03
CA VAL A 31 2.24 -6.36 -8.22
C VAL A 31 2.18 -7.69 -8.98
N PRO A 32 1.26 -7.85 -9.95
CA PRO A 32 1.01 -9.14 -10.60
C PRO A 32 2.11 -9.56 -11.59
N TRP A 33 2.86 -8.61 -12.14
CA TRP A 33 3.71 -8.84 -13.33
C TRP A 33 5.00 -9.63 -13.06
N VAL A 34 5.54 -9.57 -11.83
CA VAL A 34 6.88 -10.13 -11.53
C VAL A 34 6.83 -11.31 -10.56
N ALA A 35 5.92 -11.34 -9.58
CA ALA A 35 5.75 -12.49 -8.67
C ALA A 35 4.46 -12.47 -7.82
N TRP A 36 3.43 -11.69 -8.20
CA TRP A 36 2.18 -11.58 -7.44
C TRP A 36 2.36 -11.29 -5.95
N TYR A 37 3.13 -10.25 -5.65
CA TYR A 37 3.49 -9.86 -4.29
C TYR A 37 2.90 -8.50 -3.94
N ASN A 38 2.78 -8.19 -2.66
CA ASN A 38 2.28 -6.91 -2.18
C ASN A 38 3.40 -5.92 -1.88
N ARG A 39 3.17 -4.66 -2.24
CA ARG A 39 3.91 -3.50 -1.71
C ARG A 39 3.02 -2.75 -0.75
N TYR A 40 3.59 -2.35 0.38
CA TYR A 40 2.87 -1.71 1.47
C TYR A 40 3.32 -0.25 1.59
N TYR A 41 2.33 0.63 1.71
CA TYR A 41 2.51 2.08 1.73
C TYR A 41 1.77 2.71 2.89
N GLU A 42 2.34 3.76 3.47
CA GLU A 42 1.67 4.57 4.49
C GLU A 42 0.60 5.47 3.86
N ILE A 43 -0.60 5.42 4.44
CA ILE A 43 -1.69 6.35 4.16
C ILE A 43 -2.17 6.99 5.46
N SER A 44 -2.78 8.16 5.35
CA SER A 44 -3.44 8.82 6.46
C SER A 44 -4.79 8.16 6.76
N LYS A 45 -5.32 8.44 7.96
CA LYS A 45 -6.67 8.00 8.31
C LYS A 45 -7.73 8.60 7.37
N GLU A 46 -7.56 9.87 6.99
CA GLU A 46 -8.47 10.57 6.08
C GLU A 46 -8.48 9.92 4.68
N GLU A 47 -7.30 9.53 4.19
CA GLU A 47 -7.16 8.77 2.95
C GLU A 47 -7.85 7.40 3.07
N TYR A 48 -7.64 6.66 4.16
CA TYR A 48 -8.34 5.40 4.42
C TYR A 48 -9.87 5.55 4.51
N ASP A 49 -10.35 6.62 5.14
CA ASP A 49 -11.79 6.90 5.28
C ASP A 49 -12.43 7.25 3.93
N SER A 50 -11.67 7.86 3.02
CA SER A 50 -12.09 8.14 1.62
C SER A 50 -11.92 6.97 0.65
N PHE A 51 -11.63 5.76 1.12
CA PHE A 51 -11.52 4.55 0.29
C PHE A 51 -12.74 4.36 -0.63
N GLY A 52 -12.49 4.14 -1.91
CA GLY A 52 -13.52 3.99 -2.95
C GLY A 52 -13.96 5.31 -3.61
N SER A 53 -13.46 6.45 -3.13
CA SER A 53 -13.61 7.73 -3.83
C SER A 53 -12.66 7.85 -5.02
N ALA A 54 -13.00 8.70 -5.99
CA ALA A 54 -12.14 9.00 -7.13
C ALA A 54 -10.77 9.61 -6.72
N GLU A 55 -10.71 10.31 -5.59
CA GLU A 55 -9.47 10.88 -5.04
C GLU A 55 -8.56 9.78 -4.51
N PHE A 56 -9.12 8.85 -3.73
CA PHE A 56 -8.37 7.70 -3.23
C PHE A 56 -7.84 6.82 -4.37
N GLU A 57 -8.64 6.63 -5.41
CA GLU A 57 -8.22 5.86 -6.58
C GLU A 57 -7.03 6.51 -7.32
N LYS A 58 -7.05 7.84 -7.46
CA LYS A 58 -5.91 8.58 -8.04
C LYS A 58 -4.67 8.48 -7.15
N LEU A 59 -4.84 8.55 -5.83
CA LEU A 59 -3.76 8.35 -4.86
C LEU A 59 -3.14 6.96 -5.02
N ALA A 60 -3.97 5.91 -5.01
CA ALA A 60 -3.51 4.52 -5.13
C ALA A 60 -2.77 4.27 -6.46
N ASP A 61 -3.29 4.81 -7.57
CA ASP A 61 -2.63 4.74 -8.89
C ASP A 61 -1.27 5.49 -8.90
N THR A 62 -1.22 6.67 -8.27
CA THR A 62 0.01 7.45 -8.17
C THR A 62 1.08 6.71 -7.37
N ILE A 63 0.71 6.17 -6.20
CA ILE A 63 1.60 5.39 -5.34
C ILE A 63 2.07 4.12 -6.08
N TYR A 64 1.16 3.41 -6.74
CA TYR A 64 1.49 2.21 -7.51
C TYR A 64 2.53 2.49 -8.60
N LYS A 65 2.38 3.60 -9.34
CA LYS A 65 3.33 4.04 -10.37
C LYS A 65 4.70 4.45 -9.81
N GLN A 66 4.72 5.09 -8.65
CA GLN A 66 5.97 5.44 -7.96
C GLN A 66 6.71 4.20 -7.45
N GLY A 67 5.99 3.11 -7.15
CA GLY A 67 6.61 1.85 -6.77
C GLY A 67 7.43 1.99 -5.48
N CYS A 68 8.70 1.61 -5.50
CA CYS A 68 9.58 1.69 -4.32
C CYS A 68 10.19 3.09 -4.10
N ASP A 69 10.03 4.00 -5.07
CA ASP A 69 10.54 5.37 -4.98
C ASP A 69 9.53 6.32 -4.33
N SER A 70 8.36 5.82 -3.89
CA SER A 70 7.38 6.61 -3.16
C SER A 70 7.90 6.93 -1.75
N GLU A 71 7.76 8.18 -1.31
CA GLU A 71 8.07 8.59 0.08
C GLU A 71 7.20 7.85 1.11
N ARG A 72 6.08 7.28 0.67
CA ARG A 72 5.14 6.52 1.49
C ARG A 72 5.48 5.03 1.54
N PHE A 73 6.51 4.57 0.81
CA PHE A 73 6.89 3.17 0.77
C PHE A 73 7.36 2.69 2.15
N LEU A 74 6.70 1.66 2.67
CA LEU A 74 7.07 1.05 3.95
C LEU A 74 7.99 -0.15 3.70
N PHE A 75 7.49 -1.13 2.96
CA PHE A 75 8.22 -2.33 2.56
C PHE A 75 7.44 -3.10 1.48
N SER A 76 8.10 -4.09 0.90
CA SER A 76 7.58 -5.02 -0.09
C SER A 76 7.76 -6.45 0.41
N GLU A 77 6.88 -7.36 0.01
CA GLU A 77 7.10 -8.81 0.23
C GLU A 77 8.26 -9.34 -0.60
N LYS A 78 8.68 -8.60 -1.64
CA LYS A 78 9.91 -8.87 -2.37
C LYS A 78 11.09 -8.22 -1.67
N GLU A 79 11.88 -9.01 -0.94
CA GLU A 79 12.99 -8.52 -0.10
C GLU A 79 14.02 -7.66 -0.86
N GLU A 80 14.28 -7.96 -2.12
CA GLU A 80 15.20 -7.18 -2.98
C GLU A 80 14.78 -5.71 -3.15
N GLU A 81 13.49 -5.40 -2.98
CA GLU A 81 12.94 -4.05 -3.06
C GLU A 81 13.11 -3.27 -1.76
N ASN A 82 13.27 -3.98 -0.64
CA ASN A 82 13.53 -3.41 0.68
C ASN A 82 15.02 -3.02 0.78
N ARG A 83 15.44 -2.04 -0.03
CA ARG A 83 16.80 -1.52 0.05
C ARG A 83 17.06 -1.03 1.48
N GLN A 84 18.26 -1.29 2.01
CA GLN A 84 18.69 -0.99 3.40
C GLN A 84 18.60 0.49 3.84
N LYS A 85 18.00 1.39 3.06
CA LYS A 85 17.83 2.80 3.41
C LYS A 85 16.54 3.02 4.20
N GLN A 86 16.56 2.54 5.44
CA GLN A 86 15.90 3.21 6.55
C GLN A 86 16.99 3.47 7.60
N GLN A 87 17.90 4.40 7.29
CA GLN A 87 18.80 5.04 8.26
C GLN A 87 18.28 6.45 8.50
#